data_AF-A0A535EBD7-F1
#
_entry.id   AF-A0A535EBD7-F1
#
_cell.length_a   1.000
_cell.length_b   1.000
_cell.length_c   1.000
_cell.angle_alpha   90.00
_cell.angle_beta   90.00
_cell.angle_gamma   90.00
#
_symmetry.space_group_name_H-M   'P 1'
#
loop_
_entity.id
_entity.type
_entity.pdbx_description
1 polymer ?
#
loop_
_entity_poly.entity_id
_entity_poly.type
_entity_poly.pdbx_seq_one_letter_code
_entity_poly.pdbx_strand_id
1 'polypeptide(L)'
;MTRGALVLCGSGEFTRAMAEVDRAILADIGSRHVRVAIVPTAAGLEDTPRSWVEMGTAHFASLGAEATGIMVLNRGDAEDPRHSAAIADADWIYFSGGKPGHLIETLSGTAFWSAVLARHRAGAVLAGASAGAMMLGSRTFYFPDGVGAAGVPRRVAVRDALGLLPGILVAPHFDAFPVERWRAWANSWPEGHRMLGIDEDTAIVERADGWIVGGRGRAMVFRSLDDHDVHPTGARFDGIHVVDAART
;
A
#
# COMPACT_ATOMS: atom_id res chain seq x y z
N MET A 1 5.40 3.48 19.05
CA MET A 1 4.97 2.18 18.51
C MET A 1 6.12 1.21 18.61
N THR A 2 5.86 -0.09 18.75
CA THR A 2 6.90 -1.14 18.74
C THR A 2 7.25 -1.59 17.32
N ARG A 3 6.30 -1.55 16.39
CA ARG A 3 6.49 -1.73 14.94
C ARG A 3 6.58 -0.38 14.20
N GLY A 4 7.02 -0.42 12.95
CA GLY A 4 7.02 0.76 12.08
C GLY A 4 5.61 1.18 11.66
N ALA A 5 5.48 2.39 11.12
CA ALA A 5 4.20 2.92 10.66
C ALA A 5 3.72 2.23 9.37
N LEU A 6 2.41 2.12 9.20
CA LEU A 6 1.79 1.80 7.91
C LEU A 6 1.53 3.06 7.08
N VAL A 7 1.68 2.94 5.77
CA VAL A 7 1.38 4.00 4.80
C VAL A 7 0.54 3.45 3.65
N LEU A 8 -0.64 4.02 3.46
CA LEU A 8 -1.59 3.63 2.42
C LEU A 8 -1.71 4.77 1.43
N CYS A 9 -1.19 4.60 0.23
CA CYS A 9 -1.20 5.62 -0.80
C CYS A 9 -2.23 5.27 -1.89
N GLY A 10 -3.06 6.24 -2.26
CA GLY A 10 -4.04 6.10 -3.33
C GLY A 10 -3.36 5.94 -4.68
N SER A 11 -2.43 6.85 -5.00
CA SER A 11 -1.56 6.81 -6.18
C SER A 11 -0.46 7.87 -6.07
N GLY A 12 0.38 7.97 -7.10
CA GLY A 12 1.36 9.06 -7.22
C GLY A 12 2.67 8.76 -6.51
N GLU A 13 2.92 7.49 -6.17
CA GLU A 13 4.18 7.06 -5.58
C GLU A 13 5.37 7.46 -6.45
N PHE A 14 6.42 7.92 -5.78
CA PHE A 14 7.66 8.36 -6.40
C PHE A 14 7.53 9.57 -7.34
N THR A 15 6.41 10.30 -7.24
CA THR A 15 6.23 11.58 -7.94
C THR A 15 6.45 12.76 -7.01
N ARG A 16 6.60 13.95 -7.61
CA ARG A 16 6.74 15.20 -6.85
C ARG A 16 5.52 15.49 -5.95
N ALA A 17 4.34 14.99 -6.29
CA ALA A 17 3.12 15.21 -5.51
C ALA A 17 3.23 14.59 -4.11
N MET A 18 3.95 13.47 -3.98
CA MET A 18 4.13 12.76 -2.71
C MET A 18 5.40 13.14 -1.95
N ALA A 19 6.27 13.98 -2.52
CA ALA A 19 7.57 14.32 -1.95
C ALA A 19 7.49 14.94 -0.54
N GLU A 20 6.45 15.73 -0.23
CA GLU A 20 6.26 16.30 1.11
C GLU A 20 5.82 15.25 2.13
N VAL A 21 4.93 14.36 1.74
CA VAL A 21 4.48 13.23 2.57
C VAL A 21 5.66 12.32 2.88
N ASP A 22 6.43 11.94 1.86
CA ASP A 22 7.56 11.04 2.02
C ASP A 22 8.67 11.68 2.85
N ARG A 23 8.95 12.98 2.68
CA ARG A 23 9.91 13.70 3.51
C ARG A 23 9.50 13.72 4.99
N ALA A 24 8.20 13.90 5.27
CA ALA A 24 7.71 13.86 6.64
C ALA A 24 7.88 12.46 7.26
N ILE A 25 7.62 11.40 6.49
CA ILE A 25 7.85 10.02 6.95
C ILE A 25 9.34 9.74 7.18
N LEU A 26 10.21 10.18 6.26
CA LEU A 26 11.67 10.04 6.42
C LEU A 26 12.16 10.75 7.68
N ALA A 27 11.63 11.93 8.00
CA ALA A 27 11.99 12.68 9.21
C ALA A 27 11.57 11.96 10.50
N ASP A 28 10.51 11.14 10.44
CA ASP A 28 10.03 10.33 11.57
C ASP A 28 10.86 9.05 11.76
N ILE A 29 11.68 8.65 10.76
CA ILE A 29 12.58 7.49 10.86
C ILE A 29 13.85 7.92 11.60
N GLY A 30 14.11 7.34 12.78
CA GLY A 30 15.24 7.69 13.65
C GLY A 30 16.64 7.31 13.14
N SER A 31 16.78 6.88 11.88
CA SER A 31 18.06 6.51 11.25
C SER A 31 18.70 7.71 10.56
N ARG A 32 20.02 7.89 10.73
CA ARG A 32 20.77 8.94 10.02
C ARG A 32 20.91 8.68 8.52
N HIS A 33 20.83 7.41 8.11
CA HIS A 33 20.92 6.98 6.73
C HIS A 33 19.78 6.00 6.48
N VAL A 34 18.63 6.53 6.09
CA VAL A 34 17.42 5.74 5.85
C VAL A 34 17.60 4.88 4.62
N ARG A 35 17.35 3.57 4.74
CA ARG A 35 17.38 2.60 3.64
C ARG A 35 15.97 2.22 3.20
N VAL A 36 15.63 2.50 1.95
CA VAL A 36 14.32 2.23 1.36
C VAL A 36 14.39 1.07 0.36
N ALA A 37 13.59 0.03 0.57
CA ALA A 37 13.43 -1.08 -0.35
C ALA A 37 12.21 -0.85 -1.23
N ILE A 38 12.42 -0.71 -2.54
CA ILE A 38 11.37 -0.56 -3.56
C ILE A 38 11.02 -1.94 -4.12
N VAL A 39 9.77 -2.37 -3.94
CA VAL A 39 9.32 -3.72 -4.29
C VAL A 39 8.23 -3.65 -5.35
N PRO A 40 8.55 -3.85 -6.64
CA PRO A 40 7.62 -3.64 -7.75
C PRO A 40 6.79 -4.88 -8.09
N THR A 41 6.51 -5.75 -7.11
CA THR A 41 5.90 -7.07 -7.36
C THR A 41 4.56 -6.97 -8.10
N ALA A 42 3.74 -5.97 -7.80
CA ALA A 42 2.45 -5.77 -8.47
C ALA A 42 2.58 -5.55 -9.99
N ALA A 43 3.70 -4.98 -10.44
CA ALA A 43 4.01 -4.78 -11.85
C ALA A 43 4.68 -6.01 -12.50
N GLY A 44 4.86 -7.14 -11.80
CA GLY A 44 5.60 -8.31 -12.30
C GLY A 44 5.05 -8.99 -13.56
N LEU A 45 3.81 -8.67 -13.96
CA LEU A 45 3.18 -9.10 -15.22
C LEU A 45 3.11 -7.98 -16.26
N GLU A 46 3.94 -6.95 -16.11
CA GLU A 46 4.06 -5.77 -16.97
C GLU A 46 5.53 -5.56 -17.34
N ASP A 47 5.78 -4.69 -18.32
CA ASP A 47 7.15 -4.32 -18.73
C ASP A 47 7.72 -3.13 -17.93
N THR A 48 7.09 -2.79 -16.80
CA THR A 48 7.35 -1.60 -15.97
C THR A 48 8.08 -1.83 -14.62
N PRO A 49 8.38 -3.05 -14.11
CA PRO A 49 9.02 -3.22 -12.81
C PRO A 49 10.33 -2.45 -12.63
N ARG A 50 11.16 -2.41 -13.68
CA ARG A 50 12.42 -1.66 -13.65
C ARG A 50 12.18 -0.16 -13.55
N SER A 51 11.21 0.36 -14.30
CA SER A 51 10.84 1.77 -14.25
C SER A 51 10.37 2.18 -12.85
N TRP A 52 9.60 1.32 -12.16
CA TRP A 52 9.20 1.57 -10.77
C TRP A 52 10.39 1.66 -9.81
N VAL A 53 11.38 0.79 -9.97
CA VAL A 53 12.63 0.86 -9.19
C VAL A 53 13.42 2.12 -9.52
N GLU A 54 13.56 2.49 -10.79
CA GLU A 54 14.30 3.69 -11.21
C GLU A 54 13.64 4.97 -10.67
N MET A 55 12.31 5.07 -10.78
CA MET A 55 11.55 6.20 -10.21
C MET A 55 11.67 6.25 -8.69
N GLY A 56 11.46 5.11 -8.00
CA GLY A 56 11.55 5.06 -6.55
C GLY A 56 12.94 5.38 -6.02
N THR A 57 13.98 4.84 -6.66
CA THR A 57 15.36 5.11 -6.27
C THR A 57 15.75 6.57 -6.50
N ALA A 58 15.40 7.16 -7.65
CA ALA A 58 15.62 8.58 -7.91
C ALA A 58 14.86 9.49 -6.94
N HIS A 59 13.61 9.17 -6.65
CA HIS A 59 12.76 9.94 -5.74
C HIS A 59 13.34 9.97 -4.32
N PHE A 60 13.60 8.81 -3.71
CA PHE A 60 14.12 8.76 -2.35
C PHE A 60 15.56 9.28 -2.23
N ALA A 61 16.39 9.09 -3.27
CA ALA A 61 17.71 9.74 -3.34
C ALA A 61 17.60 11.27 -3.31
N SER A 62 16.62 11.85 -4.03
CA SER A 62 16.38 13.30 -4.01
C SER A 62 15.90 13.82 -2.64
N LEU A 63 15.38 12.92 -1.79
CA LEU A 63 14.96 13.20 -0.42
C LEU A 63 16.04 12.88 0.63
N GLY A 64 17.22 12.42 0.21
CA GLY A 64 18.36 12.14 1.09
C GLY A 64 18.40 10.73 1.68
N ALA A 65 17.60 9.79 1.16
CA ALA A 65 17.61 8.39 1.57
C ALA A 65 18.33 7.51 0.54
N GLU A 66 18.90 6.39 0.99
CA GLU A 66 19.43 5.34 0.10
C GLU A 66 18.28 4.43 -0.29
N ALA A 67 18.06 4.20 -1.59
CA ALA A 67 16.99 3.35 -2.06
C ALA A 67 17.52 2.26 -3.00
N THR A 68 16.99 1.05 -2.85
CA THR A 68 17.34 -0.10 -3.70
C THR A 68 16.10 -0.85 -4.14
N GLY A 69 16.14 -1.40 -5.36
CA GLY A 69 15.06 -2.23 -5.90
C GLY A 69 15.22 -3.69 -5.53
N ILE A 70 14.14 -4.30 -5.04
CA ILE A 70 14.08 -5.73 -4.73
C ILE A 70 13.11 -6.39 -5.71
N MET A 71 13.67 -6.97 -6.77
CA MET A 71 12.94 -7.49 -7.93
C MET A 71 12.27 -8.85 -7.65
N VAL A 72 11.38 -8.90 -6.65
CA VAL A 72 10.49 -10.04 -6.43
C VAL A 72 9.31 -9.91 -7.38
N LEU A 73 9.34 -10.58 -8.53
CA LEU A 73 8.34 -10.43 -9.59
C LEU A 73 7.41 -11.63 -9.70
N ASN A 74 7.86 -12.80 -9.27
CA ASN A 74 7.09 -14.03 -9.26
C ASN A 74 7.32 -14.81 -7.95
N ARG A 75 6.55 -15.88 -7.75
CA ARG A 75 6.61 -16.68 -6.52
C ARG A 75 7.98 -17.32 -6.29
N GLY A 76 8.70 -17.70 -7.35
CA GLY A 76 10.06 -18.24 -7.23
C GLY A 76 11.02 -17.22 -6.63
N ASP A 77 10.93 -15.96 -7.05
CA ASP A 77 11.72 -14.87 -6.45
C ASP A 77 11.34 -14.65 -4.97
N ALA A 78 10.05 -14.76 -4.64
CA ALA A 78 9.56 -14.57 -3.27
C ALA A 78 9.99 -15.68 -2.30
N GLU A 79 10.40 -16.85 -2.81
CA GLU A 79 10.97 -17.94 -2.00
C GLU A 79 12.51 -17.92 -2.02
N ASP A 80 13.15 -17.08 -2.85
CA ASP A 80 14.60 -16.99 -2.91
C ASP A 80 15.13 -16.25 -1.66
N PRO A 81 15.99 -16.89 -0.85
CA PRO A 81 16.51 -16.30 0.39
C PRO A 81 17.32 -15.02 0.16
N ARG A 82 17.84 -14.79 -1.05
CA ARG A 82 18.57 -13.55 -1.39
C ARG A 82 17.67 -12.32 -1.27
N HIS A 83 16.40 -12.42 -1.66
CA HIS A 83 15.47 -11.30 -1.57
C HIS A 83 15.04 -11.04 -0.13
N SER A 84 14.78 -12.09 0.65
CA SER A 84 14.49 -11.98 2.09
C SER A 84 15.67 -11.40 2.88
N ALA A 85 16.90 -11.73 2.51
CA ALA A 85 18.10 -11.13 3.12
C ALA A 85 18.24 -9.65 2.76
N ALA A 86 17.89 -9.26 1.53
CA ALA A 86 18.06 -7.89 1.04
C ALA A 86 17.17 -6.86 1.76
N ILE A 87 16.05 -7.28 2.37
CA ILE A 87 15.14 -6.39 3.12
C ILE A 87 15.44 -6.35 4.62
N ALA A 88 16.39 -7.15 5.13
CA ALA A 88 16.65 -7.31 6.56
C ALA A 88 17.08 -6.00 7.27
N ASP A 89 17.72 -5.11 6.52
CA ASP A 89 18.20 -3.80 6.99
C ASP A 89 17.40 -2.62 6.39
N ALA A 90 16.22 -2.88 5.80
CA ALA A 90 15.38 -1.81 5.27
C ALA A 90 14.70 -1.05 6.42
N ASP A 91 14.78 0.27 6.42
CA ASP A 91 14.03 1.14 7.33
C ASP A 91 12.63 1.44 6.79
N TRP A 92 12.45 1.32 5.48
CA TRP A 92 11.18 1.48 4.80
C TRP A 92 11.07 0.49 3.64
N ILE A 93 10.01 -0.31 3.61
CA ILE A 93 9.64 -1.18 2.50
C ILE A 93 8.43 -0.57 1.77
N TYR A 94 8.56 -0.28 0.48
CA TYR A 94 7.54 0.36 -0.34
C TYR A 94 7.14 -0.53 -1.51
N PHE A 95 5.86 -0.93 -1.55
CA PHE A 95 5.27 -1.65 -2.67
C PHE A 95 4.61 -0.70 -3.66
N SER A 96 5.06 -0.71 -4.92
CA SER A 96 4.45 0.10 -5.98
C SER A 96 3.10 -0.47 -6.45
N GLY A 97 2.39 0.31 -7.27
CA GLY A 97 1.19 -0.09 -7.96
C GLY A 97 1.40 -1.14 -9.05
N GLY A 98 0.29 -1.58 -9.63
CA GLY A 98 0.22 -2.65 -10.63
C GLY A 98 -1.02 -3.52 -10.41
N LYS A 99 -0.87 -4.84 -10.50
CA LYS A 99 -1.96 -5.81 -10.40
C LYS A 99 -2.06 -6.37 -8.97
N PRO A 100 -3.13 -6.05 -8.19
CA PRO A 100 -3.25 -6.49 -6.79
C PRO A 100 -3.36 -8.01 -6.66
N GLY A 101 -4.05 -8.68 -7.59
CA GLY A 101 -4.16 -10.15 -7.60
C GLY A 101 -2.79 -10.82 -7.69
N HIS A 102 -1.97 -10.41 -8.67
CA HIS A 102 -0.62 -10.93 -8.85
C HIS A 102 0.29 -10.67 -7.64
N LEU A 103 0.22 -9.46 -7.07
CA LEU A 103 0.96 -9.10 -5.85
C LEU A 103 0.64 -10.06 -4.69
N ILE A 104 -0.65 -10.27 -4.41
CA ILE A 104 -1.10 -11.09 -3.29
C ILE A 104 -0.76 -12.57 -3.53
N GLU A 105 -1.01 -13.10 -4.72
CA GLU A 105 -0.71 -14.49 -5.07
C GLU A 105 0.80 -14.80 -5.06
N THR A 106 1.62 -13.82 -5.47
CA THR A 106 3.08 -13.95 -5.45
C THR A 106 3.62 -13.99 -4.02
N LEU A 107 3.09 -13.17 -3.11
CA LEU A 107 3.66 -12.98 -1.77
C LEU A 107 3.04 -13.87 -0.69
N SER A 108 1.79 -14.28 -0.85
CA SER A 108 1.06 -15.02 0.18
C SER A 108 1.79 -16.31 0.58
N GLY A 109 2.04 -16.45 1.88
CA GLY A 109 2.71 -17.61 2.48
C GLY A 109 4.16 -17.82 2.07
N THR A 110 4.84 -16.79 1.54
CA THR A 110 6.25 -16.91 1.10
C THR A 110 7.25 -16.50 2.17
N ALA A 111 8.50 -16.95 2.00
CA ALA A 111 9.63 -16.52 2.83
C ALA A 111 9.83 -14.99 2.78
N PHE A 112 9.69 -14.37 1.61
CA PHE A 112 9.85 -12.92 1.45
C PHE A 112 8.80 -12.14 2.23
N TRP A 113 7.51 -12.49 2.12
CA TRP A 113 6.47 -11.79 2.87
C TRP A 113 6.64 -11.94 4.39
N SER A 114 7.04 -13.14 4.83
CA SER A 114 7.35 -13.38 6.25
C SER A 114 8.51 -12.49 6.74
N ALA A 115 9.52 -12.28 5.90
CA ALA A 115 10.64 -11.39 6.19
C ALA A 115 10.18 -9.91 6.24
N VAL A 116 9.33 -9.47 5.31
CA VAL A 116 8.73 -8.11 5.32
C VAL A 116 7.97 -7.86 6.61
N LEU A 117 7.12 -8.81 7.03
CA LEU A 117 6.37 -8.71 8.28
C LEU A 117 7.30 -8.68 9.50
N ALA A 118 8.36 -9.49 9.51
CA ALA A 118 9.35 -9.47 10.59
C ALA A 118 10.08 -8.13 10.67
N ARG A 119 10.49 -7.58 9.53
CA ARG A 119 11.16 -6.29 9.45
C ARG A 119 10.26 -5.13 9.86
N HIS A 120 9.00 -5.15 9.43
CA HIS A 120 7.99 -4.17 9.87
C HIS A 120 7.78 -4.19 11.38
N ARG A 121 7.63 -5.39 11.97
CA ARG A 121 7.57 -5.57 13.44
C ARG A 121 8.81 -5.08 14.17
N ALA A 122 9.96 -5.09 13.50
CA ALA A 122 11.23 -4.56 14.02
C ALA A 122 11.39 -3.03 13.82
N GLY A 123 10.37 -2.32 13.34
CA GLY A 123 10.36 -0.86 13.27
C GLY A 123 10.35 -0.28 11.87
N ALA A 124 10.48 -1.09 10.82
CA ALA A 124 10.48 -0.56 9.45
C ALA A 124 9.10 -0.08 9.02
N VAL A 125 9.05 1.06 8.35
CA VAL A 125 7.84 1.57 7.71
C VAL A 125 7.43 0.59 6.59
N LEU A 126 6.14 0.27 6.52
CA LEU A 126 5.59 -0.54 5.45
C LEU A 126 4.55 0.29 4.69
N ALA A 127 4.87 0.57 3.42
CA ALA A 127 4.04 1.37 2.55
C ALA A 127 3.58 0.59 1.33
N GLY A 128 2.43 0.97 0.81
CA GLY A 128 1.98 0.53 -0.49
C GLY A 128 1.17 1.60 -1.19
N ALA A 129 1.31 1.66 -2.52
CA ALA A 129 0.48 2.52 -3.36
C ALA A 129 -0.42 1.68 -4.26
N SER A 130 -1.67 2.13 -4.44
CA SER A 130 -2.67 1.43 -5.25
C SER A 130 -2.78 -0.05 -4.85
N ALA A 131 -2.39 -0.98 -5.73
CA ALA A 131 -2.30 -2.42 -5.45
C ALA A 131 -1.52 -2.75 -4.15
N GLY A 132 -0.41 -2.03 -3.89
CA GLY A 132 0.36 -2.16 -2.66
C GLY A 132 -0.40 -1.76 -1.41
N ALA A 133 -1.28 -0.75 -1.48
CA ALA A 133 -2.14 -0.37 -0.36
C ALA A 133 -3.26 -1.42 -0.16
N MET A 134 -3.83 -1.91 -1.27
CA MET A 134 -4.88 -2.92 -1.28
C MET A 134 -4.48 -4.23 -0.57
N MET A 135 -3.23 -4.68 -0.73
CA MET A 135 -2.78 -5.93 -0.08
C MET A 135 -2.74 -5.86 1.46
N LEU A 136 -2.72 -4.65 2.04
CA LEU A 136 -2.63 -4.47 3.50
C LEU A 136 -4.00 -4.59 4.20
N GLY A 137 -5.10 -4.46 3.45
CA GLY A 137 -6.44 -4.82 3.93
C GLY A 137 -6.55 -6.28 4.36
N SER A 138 -7.58 -6.64 5.13
CA SER A 138 -7.93 -8.05 5.34
C SER A 138 -8.62 -8.66 4.12
N ARG A 139 -9.27 -7.81 3.34
CA ARG A 139 -9.96 -8.16 2.09
C ARG A 139 -9.54 -7.16 1.01
N THR A 140 -9.63 -7.55 -0.25
CA THR A 140 -9.31 -6.66 -1.39
C THR A 140 -10.29 -6.83 -2.53
N PHE A 141 -10.45 -5.78 -3.34
CA PHE A 141 -11.07 -5.91 -4.65
C PHE A 141 -10.19 -6.73 -5.58
N TYR A 142 -10.82 -7.70 -6.24
CA TYR A 142 -10.23 -8.54 -7.26
C TYR A 142 -10.95 -8.30 -8.59
N PHE A 143 -10.17 -8.19 -9.66
CA PHE A 143 -10.65 -7.86 -11.00
C PHE A 143 -10.37 -9.04 -11.94
N PRO A 144 -11.28 -10.03 -12.06
CA PRO A 144 -11.03 -11.28 -12.79
C PRO A 144 -10.67 -11.06 -14.26
N ASP A 145 -11.27 -10.03 -14.88
CA ASP A 145 -11.07 -9.69 -16.28
C ASP A 145 -9.96 -8.64 -16.47
N GLY A 146 -9.23 -8.32 -15.40
CA GLY A 146 -8.29 -7.20 -15.33
C GLY A 146 -8.98 -5.82 -15.42
N VAL A 147 -8.15 -4.79 -15.54
CA VAL A 147 -8.58 -3.42 -15.83
C VAL A 147 -8.46 -3.20 -17.34
N GLY A 148 -9.60 -3.03 -18.03
CA GLY A 148 -9.61 -2.85 -19.48
C GLY A 148 -9.01 -1.50 -19.90
N ALA A 149 -8.88 -1.28 -21.21
CA ALA A 149 -8.28 -0.06 -21.79
C ALA A 149 -8.95 1.27 -21.33
N ALA A 150 -10.21 1.23 -20.91
CA ALA A 150 -10.91 2.38 -20.35
C ALA A 150 -10.53 2.70 -18.89
N GLY A 151 -9.60 1.93 -18.28
CA GLY A 151 -9.23 2.07 -16.87
C GLY A 151 -10.28 1.50 -15.91
N VAL A 152 -11.23 0.69 -16.41
CA VAL A 152 -12.39 0.22 -15.64
C VAL A 152 -12.50 -1.30 -15.65
N PRO A 153 -12.52 -1.97 -14.49
CA PRO A 153 -12.83 -3.39 -14.43
C PRO A 153 -14.33 -3.62 -14.67
N ARG A 154 -14.65 -4.60 -15.53
CA ARG A 154 -16.04 -4.99 -15.84
C ARG A 154 -16.69 -5.77 -14.72
N ARG A 155 -15.91 -6.64 -14.07
CA ARG A 155 -16.33 -7.45 -12.95
C ARG A 155 -15.45 -7.15 -11.75
N VAL A 156 -16.08 -7.06 -10.60
CA VAL A 156 -15.43 -6.93 -9.31
C VAL A 156 -15.88 -8.10 -8.45
N ALA A 157 -14.92 -8.71 -7.78
CA ALA A 157 -15.14 -9.65 -6.71
C ALA A 157 -14.31 -9.19 -5.50
N VAL A 158 -14.52 -9.82 -4.35
CA VAL A 158 -13.67 -9.62 -3.19
C VAL A 158 -13.01 -10.93 -2.78
N ARG A 159 -11.74 -10.85 -2.38
CA ARG A 159 -10.93 -11.98 -1.91
C ARG A 159 -10.14 -11.58 -0.67
N ASP A 160 -9.51 -12.56 -0.03
CA ASP A 160 -8.50 -12.32 1.01
C ASP A 160 -7.33 -11.52 0.45
N ALA A 161 -6.83 -10.59 1.27
CA ALA A 161 -5.59 -9.87 1.06
C ALA A 161 -4.51 -10.39 2.05
N LEU A 162 -3.37 -9.71 2.19
CA LEU A 162 -2.29 -10.16 3.06
C LEU A 162 -2.47 -9.75 4.54
N GLY A 163 -3.39 -8.83 4.83
CA GLY A 163 -4.05 -8.73 6.14
C GLY A 163 -3.22 -8.13 7.28
N LEU A 164 -2.99 -6.82 7.27
CA LEU A 164 -2.55 -6.04 8.45
C LEU A 164 -3.67 -5.16 9.04
N LEU A 165 -4.70 -4.88 8.25
CA LEU A 165 -5.83 -4.02 8.62
C LEU A 165 -7.11 -4.87 8.71
N PRO A 166 -7.44 -5.46 9.87
CA PRO A 166 -8.62 -6.30 10.04
C PRO A 166 -9.90 -5.52 9.73
N GLY A 167 -10.80 -6.14 8.97
CA GLY A 167 -12.08 -5.54 8.62
C GLY A 167 -11.96 -4.36 7.64
N ILE A 168 -10.79 -4.13 7.03
CA ILE A 168 -10.59 -3.03 6.08
C ILE A 168 -10.44 -3.56 4.66
N LEU A 169 -11.11 -2.87 3.74
CA LEU A 169 -10.89 -2.92 2.29
C LEU A 169 -10.31 -1.58 1.84
N VAL A 170 -9.16 -1.56 1.17
CA VAL A 170 -8.58 -0.30 0.67
C VAL A 170 -9.03 -0.07 -0.78
N ALA A 171 -9.49 1.15 -1.06
CA ALA A 171 -10.02 1.60 -2.34
C ALA A 171 -9.20 2.80 -2.84
N PRO A 172 -8.05 2.55 -3.51
CA PRO A 172 -7.22 3.61 -4.09
C PRO A 172 -7.88 4.24 -5.32
N HIS A 173 -7.30 5.34 -5.81
CA HIS A 173 -7.80 6.10 -6.96
C HIS A 173 -9.27 6.52 -6.80
N PHE A 174 -9.67 6.90 -5.59
CA PHE A 174 -11.08 7.03 -5.24
C PHE A 174 -11.79 8.13 -6.07
N ASP A 175 -11.11 9.24 -6.32
CA ASP A 175 -11.55 10.37 -7.13
C ASP A 175 -11.43 10.15 -8.64
N ALA A 176 -10.67 9.14 -9.08
CA ALA A 176 -10.59 8.78 -10.51
C ALA A 176 -11.87 8.10 -11.03
N PHE A 177 -12.78 7.71 -10.13
CA PHE A 177 -14.02 7.04 -10.47
C PHE A 177 -15.25 7.79 -9.95
N PRO A 178 -16.33 7.85 -10.76
CA PRO A 178 -17.58 8.44 -10.30
C PRO A 178 -18.20 7.59 -9.19
N VAL A 179 -18.93 8.21 -8.27
CA VAL A 179 -19.51 7.55 -7.08
C VAL A 179 -20.41 6.36 -7.46
N GLU A 180 -21.11 6.43 -8.58
CA GLU A 180 -21.98 5.37 -9.10
C GLU A 180 -21.21 4.08 -9.37
N ARG A 181 -19.93 4.18 -9.75
CA ARG A 181 -19.07 3.03 -9.96
C ARG A 181 -18.70 2.36 -8.65
N TRP A 182 -18.33 3.13 -7.63
CA TRP A 182 -18.13 2.62 -6.28
C TRP A 182 -19.41 2.01 -5.73
N ARG A 183 -20.58 2.60 -6.00
CA ARG A 183 -21.89 2.03 -5.63
C ARG A 183 -22.14 0.69 -6.31
N ALA A 184 -21.81 0.55 -7.60
CA ALA A 184 -21.93 -0.72 -8.30
C ALA A 184 -21.03 -1.81 -7.69
N TRP A 185 -19.82 -1.45 -7.26
CA TRP A 185 -18.87 -2.38 -6.64
C TRP A 185 -19.20 -2.69 -5.17
N ALA A 186 -19.95 -1.81 -4.49
CA ALA A 186 -20.37 -2.02 -3.11
C ALA A 186 -21.25 -3.25 -2.91
N ASN A 187 -21.89 -3.78 -3.97
CA ASN A 187 -22.57 -5.08 -3.90
C ASN A 187 -21.60 -6.23 -3.56
N SER A 188 -20.29 -6.05 -3.79
CA SER A 188 -19.25 -7.01 -3.41
C SER A 188 -18.59 -6.65 -2.08
N TRP A 189 -18.94 -5.53 -1.45
CA TRP A 189 -18.39 -5.12 -0.17
C TRP A 189 -18.79 -6.13 0.91
N PRO A 190 -17.85 -6.81 1.56
CA PRO A 190 -18.17 -7.77 2.60
C PRO A 190 -18.84 -7.10 3.80
N GLU A 191 -19.89 -7.73 4.32
CA GLU A 191 -20.56 -7.30 5.54
C GLU A 191 -19.56 -7.14 6.71
N GLY A 192 -19.78 -6.11 7.54
CA GLY A 192 -18.95 -5.81 8.70
C GLY A 192 -17.56 -5.24 8.39
N HIS A 193 -17.19 -5.07 7.11
CA HIS A 193 -15.93 -4.40 6.73
C HIS A 193 -16.15 -2.90 6.53
N ARG A 194 -15.11 -2.10 6.74
CA ARG A 194 -15.06 -0.69 6.32
C ARG A 194 -14.27 -0.57 5.03
N MET A 195 -14.67 0.36 4.16
CA MET A 195 -13.90 0.70 2.97
C MET A 195 -13.14 2.00 3.18
N LEU A 196 -11.85 2.00 2.84
CA LEU A 196 -10.98 3.15 2.94
C LEU A 196 -10.73 3.71 1.54
N GLY A 197 -11.49 4.72 1.16
CA GLY A 197 -11.31 5.46 -0.09
C GLY A 197 -10.12 6.41 0.04
N ILE A 198 -9.17 6.34 -0.89
CA ILE A 198 -8.00 7.21 -0.92
C ILE A 198 -7.90 7.81 -2.33
N ASP A 199 -7.99 9.12 -2.42
CA ASP A 199 -7.83 9.86 -3.68
C ASP A 199 -6.42 9.68 -4.25
N GLU A 200 -6.26 9.99 -5.54
CA GLU A 200 -4.95 10.10 -6.17
C GLU A 200 -4.06 11.14 -5.48
N ASP A 201 -2.73 10.99 -5.60
CA ASP A 201 -1.73 11.85 -4.96
C ASP A 201 -1.97 12.10 -3.45
N THR A 202 -2.54 11.11 -2.76
CA THR A 202 -2.95 11.20 -1.36
C THR A 202 -2.54 9.93 -0.62
N ALA A 203 -2.08 10.09 0.62
CA ALA A 203 -1.77 8.97 1.49
C ALA A 203 -2.35 9.15 2.88
N ILE A 204 -2.66 8.02 3.51
CA ILE A 204 -3.01 7.91 4.91
C ILE A 204 -1.81 7.29 5.60
N VAL A 205 -1.30 8.00 6.60
CA VAL A 205 -0.05 7.65 7.26
C VAL A 205 -0.31 7.42 8.74
N GLU A 206 0.10 6.26 9.24
CA GLU A 206 -0.08 5.93 10.65
C GLU A 206 0.82 6.80 11.54
N ARG A 207 0.31 7.22 12.68
CA ARG A 207 0.98 8.02 13.72
C ARG A 207 0.67 7.47 15.09
N ALA A 208 1.49 7.83 16.09
CA ALA A 208 1.39 7.25 17.44
C ALA A 208 0.00 7.47 18.07
N ASP A 209 -0.68 8.51 17.62
CA ASP A 209 -1.98 9.00 18.07
C ASP A 209 -3.07 8.88 16.99
N GLY A 210 -2.95 7.89 16.08
CA GLY A 210 -3.98 7.61 15.06
C GLY A 210 -3.42 7.68 13.65
N TRP A 211 -4.13 8.36 12.75
CA TRP A 211 -3.79 8.47 11.34
C TRP A 211 -3.84 9.92 10.88
N ILE A 212 -2.99 10.26 9.91
CA ILE A 212 -3.00 11.58 9.27
C ILE A 212 -3.11 11.43 7.75
N VAL A 213 -3.90 12.32 7.13
CA VAL A 213 -3.99 12.42 5.67
C VAL A 213 -2.92 13.37 5.16
N GLY A 214 -2.13 12.94 4.18
CA GLY A 214 -1.15 13.75 3.48
C GLY A 214 -1.37 13.72 1.97
N GLY A 215 -0.77 14.66 1.25
CA GLY A 215 -0.89 14.77 -0.20
C GLY A 215 -1.93 15.81 -0.61
N ARG A 216 -2.63 15.59 -1.73
CA ARG A 216 -3.42 16.64 -2.39
C ARG A 216 -4.93 16.54 -2.21
N GLY A 217 -5.44 15.32 -2.01
CA GLY A 217 -6.87 15.02 -1.97
C GLY A 217 -7.38 14.78 -0.57
N ARG A 218 -8.18 13.73 -0.43
CA ARG A 218 -8.80 13.30 0.83
C ARG A 218 -8.76 11.79 0.99
N ALA A 219 -8.92 11.39 2.24
CA ALA A 219 -9.29 10.04 2.62
C ALA A 219 -10.76 10.00 3.05
N MET A 220 -11.41 8.87 2.81
CA MET A 220 -12.79 8.64 3.20
C MET A 220 -12.91 7.29 3.89
N VAL A 221 -13.60 7.24 5.02
CA VAL A 221 -13.83 5.98 5.73
C VAL A 221 -15.31 5.64 5.71
N PHE A 222 -15.65 4.65 4.90
CA PHE A 222 -17.03 4.21 4.69
C PHE A 222 -17.37 3.06 5.64
N ARG A 223 -18.51 3.17 6.32
CA ARG A 223 -19.19 2.07 7.04
C ARG A 223 -20.32 1.49 6.19
N SER A 224 -20.92 2.33 5.36
CA SER A 224 -21.77 1.96 4.22
C SER A 224 -21.59 3.02 3.12
N LEU A 225 -22.28 2.87 1.99
CA LEU A 225 -22.24 3.89 0.93
C LEU A 225 -22.81 5.25 1.38
N ASP A 226 -23.74 5.25 2.32
CA ASP A 226 -24.45 6.45 2.77
C ASP A 226 -23.99 6.93 4.16
N ASP A 227 -23.12 6.16 4.84
CA ASP A 227 -22.48 6.52 6.10
C ASP A 227 -20.95 6.45 5.96
N HIS A 228 -20.34 7.63 5.88
CA HIS A 228 -18.90 7.78 5.72
C HIS A 228 -18.38 9.08 6.33
N ASP A 229 -17.13 9.04 6.77
CA ASP A 229 -16.37 10.22 7.19
C ASP A 229 -15.47 10.68 6.04
N VAL A 230 -15.25 12.00 5.94
CA VAL A 230 -14.34 12.61 4.98
C VAL A 230 -13.22 13.33 5.71
N HIS A 231 -11.98 13.01 5.35
CA HIS A 231 -10.78 13.53 5.97
C HIS A 231 -9.90 14.21 4.90
N PRO A 232 -9.88 15.54 4.82
CA PRO A 232 -9.00 16.26 3.89
C PRO A 232 -7.53 16.15 4.31
N THR A 233 -6.58 16.48 3.42
CA THR A 233 -5.16 16.65 3.78
C THR A 233 -4.98 17.46 5.07
N GLY A 234 -4.11 16.96 5.96
CA GLY A 234 -3.82 17.52 7.27
C GLY A 234 -4.78 17.05 8.37
N ALA A 235 -5.91 16.44 8.03
CA ALA A 235 -6.84 15.90 9.02
C ALA A 235 -6.22 14.69 9.73
N ARG A 236 -6.45 14.63 11.05
CA ARG A 236 -6.16 13.47 11.89
C ARG A 236 -7.45 12.71 12.18
N PHE A 237 -7.36 11.38 12.24
CA PHE A 237 -8.51 10.54 12.56
C PHE A 237 -8.09 9.20 13.15
N ASP A 238 -9.03 8.59 13.87
CA ASP A 238 -8.89 7.29 14.49
C ASP A 238 -9.78 6.24 13.81
N GLY A 239 -9.70 4.99 14.28
CA GLY A 239 -10.67 3.95 13.94
C GLY A 239 -10.23 3.01 12.81
N ILE A 240 -9.02 3.14 12.29
CA ILE A 240 -8.36 2.04 11.59
C ILE A 240 -7.56 1.26 12.62
N HIS A 241 -8.03 0.07 12.95
CA HIS A 241 -7.30 -0.87 13.80
C HIS A 241 -6.27 -1.62 12.96
N VAL A 242 -5.08 -1.81 13.53
CA VAL A 242 -4.00 -2.59 12.91
C VAL A 242 -3.71 -3.77 13.80
N VAL A 243 -3.46 -4.93 13.19
CA VAL A 243 -2.95 -6.10 13.91
C VAL A 243 -1.49 -6.31 13.57
N ASP A 244 -0.73 -6.75 14.56
CA ASP A 244 0.54 -7.40 14.27
C ASP A 244 0.20 -8.71 13.56
N ALA A 245 0.68 -8.90 12.33
CA ALA A 245 0.48 -10.16 11.62
C ALA A 245 0.82 -11.33 12.54
N ALA A 246 -0.17 -12.19 12.79
CA ALA A 246 -0.04 -13.29 13.72
C ALA A 246 1.20 -14.11 13.38
N ARG A 247 1.89 -14.61 14.41
CA ARG A 247 2.93 -15.64 14.26
C ARG A 247 2.25 -16.90 13.71
N THR A 248 2.14 -17.03 12.39
CA THR A 248 1.94 -18.34 11.76
C THR A 248 3.26 -19.09 11.75
#